data_AF-A0A4Y2RQ88-F1
#
_entry.id   AF-A0A4Y2RQ88-F1
#
_cell.length_a   1.000
_cell.length_b   1.000
_cell.length_c   1.000
_cell.angle_alpha   90.00
_cell.angle_beta   90.00
_cell.angle_gamma   90.00
#
_symmetry.space_group_name_H-M   'P 1'
#
loop_
_entity.id
_entity.type
_entity.pdbx_description
1 polymer ?
#
loop_
_entity_poly.entity_id
_entity_poly.type
_entity_poly.pdbx_seq_one_letter_code
_entity_poly.pdbx_strand_id
1 'polypeptide(L)' 'MSLKLNLRKDELIAIAEEMGLTVPDKAKVVDLKSLIESSDVYKDDIEFVRSLIDNILEEKRKRLEGFEKEKLEKSERDKR' A
#
# COMPACT_ATOMS: atom_id res chain seq x y z
N MET A 1 -5.22 10.17 17.56
CA MET A 1 -5.71 10.45 16.19
C MET A 1 -5.73 9.14 15.43
N SER A 2 -6.86 8.73 14.84
CA SER A 2 -6.92 7.50 14.05
C SER A 2 -6.75 7.80 12.58
N LEU A 3 -5.95 7.00 11.87
CA LEU A 3 -5.88 7.07 10.42
C LEU A 3 -7.22 6.55 9.86
N LYS A 4 -8.11 7.45 9.45
CA LYS A 4 -9.35 7.10 8.75
C LYS A 4 -9.05 6.84 7.27
N LEU A 5 -8.08 5.97 6.99
CA LEU A 5 -7.72 5.57 5.64
C LEU A 5 -8.48 4.29 5.27
N ASN A 6 -9.11 4.30 4.10
CA ASN A 6 -9.78 3.14 3.51
C ASN A 6 -8.74 2.29 2.77
N LEU A 7 -7.84 1.68 3.53
CA LEU A 7 -6.78 0.80 3.00
C LEU A 7 -7.27 -0.66 2.94
N ARG A 8 -6.90 -1.36 1.88
CA ARG A 8 -7.12 -2.79 1.68
C ARG A 8 -6.10 -3.62 2.45
N LYS A 9 -6.38 -4.91 2.61
CA LYS A 9 -5.49 -5.85 3.31
C LYS A 9 -4.07 -5.81 2.74
N ASP A 10 -3.92 -5.92 1.42
CA ASP A 10 -2.61 -5.90 0.75
C ASP A 10 -1.83 -4.60 0.94
N GLU A 11 -2.52 -3.46 1.09
CA GLU A 11 -1.86 -2.17 1.32
C GLU A 11 -1.34 -2.09 2.75
N LEU A 12 -2.14 -2.51 3.72
CA LEU A 12 -1.73 -2.57 5.13
C LEU A 12 -0.59 -3.57 5.34
N ILE A 13 -0.58 -4.70 4.62
CA ILE A 13 0.54 -5.65 4.66
C ILE A 13 1.81 -4.96 4.18
N ALA A 14 1.78 -4.34 3.00
CA ALA A 14 2.94 -3.64 2.44
C ALA A 14 3.47 -2.54 3.36
N ILE A 15 2.57 -1.72 3.95
CA ILE A 15 2.96 -0.67 4.91
C ILE A 15 3.66 -1.29 6.13
N ALA A 16 3.08 -2.35 6.69
CA ALA A 16 3.65 -3.00 7.86
C ALA A 16 5.02 -3.62 7.54
N GLU A 17 5.17 -4.29 6.40
CA GLU A 17 6.46 -4.84 5.95
C GLU A 17 7.52 -3.75 5.72
N GLU A 18 7.13 -2.64 5.10
CA GLU A 18 8.01 -1.49 4.82
C GLU A 18 8.44 -0.77 6.12
N MET A 19 7.58 -0.79 7.16
CA MET A 19 7.95 -0.36 8.52
C MET A 19 8.77 -1.42 9.29
N GLY A 20 9.07 -2.57 8.69
CA GLY A 20 9.79 -3.67 9.32
C GLY A 20 8.98 -4.47 10.34
N LEU A 21 7.65 -4.36 10.31
CA LEU A 21 6.75 -5.14 11.15
C LEU A 21 6.48 -6.52 10.55
N THR A 22 6.44 -7.53 11.40
CA THR A 22 6.08 -8.88 10.97
C THR A 22 4.57 -9.00 10.82
N VAL A 23 4.12 -9.27 9.60
CA VAL A 23 2.70 -9.41 9.30
C VAL A 23 2.27 -10.89 9.34
N PRO A 24 1.28 -11.24 10.19
CA PRO A 24 0.74 -12.60 10.18
C PRO A 24 -0.08 -12.85 8.90
N ASP A 25 0.12 -14.01 8.28
CA ASP A 25 -0.61 -14.43 7.07
C ASP A 25 -2.15 -14.43 7.27
N LYS A 26 -2.56 -14.83 8.47
CA LYS A 26 -3.97 -14.87 8.93
C LYS A 26 -4.48 -13.55 9.51
N ALA A 27 -3.71 -12.46 9.49
CA ALA A 27 -4.14 -11.19 10.04
C ALA A 27 -5.34 -10.62 9.26
N LYS A 28 -6.30 -10.02 9.97
CA LYS A 28 -7.40 -9.28 9.36
C LYS A 28 -7.00 -7.84 9.13
N VAL A 29 -7.76 -7.14 8.27
CA VAL A 29 -7.59 -5.69 8.02
C VAL A 29 -7.56 -4.89 9.32
N VAL A 30 -8.42 -5.25 10.28
CA VAL A 30 -8.49 -4.58 11.58
C VAL A 30 -7.21 -4.81 12.39
N ASP A 31 -6.70 -6.04 12.42
CA ASP A 31 -5.47 -6.39 13.14
C ASP A 31 -4.25 -5.67 12.54
N LEU A 32 -4.15 -5.66 11.21
CA LEU A 32 -3.06 -4.96 10.51
C LEU A 32 -3.08 -3.46 10.78
N LYS A 33 -4.27 -2.87 10.78
CA LYS A 33 -4.43 -1.45 11.07
C LYS A 33 -4.04 -1.13 12.51
N SER A 34 -4.49 -1.95 13.46
CA SER A 34 -4.08 -1.83 14.86
C SER A 34 -2.59 -2.09 15.06
N LEU A 35 -1.98 -2.99 14.30
CA LEU A 35 -0.54 -3.28 14.34
C LEU A 35 0.27 -2.05 13.91
N ILE A 36 -0.13 -1.41 12.82
CA ILE A 36 0.48 -0.16 12.35
C ILE A 36 0.24 0.97 13.36
N GLU A 37 -1.01 1.20 13.77
CA GLU A 37 -1.36 2.27 14.73
C GLU A 37 -0.71 2.07 16.12
N SER A 38 -0.39 0.83 16.49
CA SER A 38 0.28 0.51 17.75
C SER A 38 1.79 0.52 17.66
N SER A 39 2.34 0.51 16.45
CA SER A 39 3.78 0.52 16.19
C SER A 39 4.44 1.76 16.78
N ASP A 40 5.64 1.59 17.31
CA ASP A 40 6.45 2.70 17.79
C ASP A 40 6.75 3.68 16.67
N VAL A 41 7.03 3.20 15.44
CA VAL A 41 7.26 4.05 14.25
C VAL A 41 6.08 4.98 13.99
N TYR A 42 4.86 4.47 14.10
CA TYR A 42 3.66 5.29 13.90
C TYR A 42 3.47 6.31 15.01
N LYS A 43 3.89 6.01 16.25
CA LYS A 43 3.78 6.95 17.37
C LYS A 43 4.90 7.99 17.37
N ASP A 44 6.08 7.60 16.90
CA ASP A 44 7.29 8.43 16.84
C ASP A 44 7.19 9.40 15.65
N ASP A 45 6.94 8.88 14.45
CA ASP A 45 6.93 9.63 13.19
C ASP A 45 5.66 9.39 12.36
N ILE A 46 4.55 9.99 12.80
CA ILE A 46 3.27 9.93 12.08
C ILE A 46 3.39 10.48 10.64
N GLU A 47 4.19 11.53 10.43
CA GLU A 47 4.37 12.14 9.11
C GLU A 47 5.09 11.21 8.14
N PHE A 48 6.10 10.47 8.64
CA PHE A 48 6.78 9.45 7.85
C PHE A 48 5.80 8.36 7.44
N VAL A 49 4.99 7.84 8.36
CA VAL A 49 4.01 6.79 8.03
C VAL A 49 2.98 7.29 7.03
N ARG A 50 2.52 8.53 7.12
CA ARG A 50 1.65 9.13 6.09
C ARG A 50 2.33 9.15 4.72
N SER A 51 3.57 9.62 4.65
CA SER A 51 4.33 9.63 3.39
C SER A 51 4.54 8.22 2.83
N LEU A 52 4.79 7.23 3.70
CA LEU A 52 4.95 5.83 3.31
C LEU A 52 3.67 5.29 2.67
N ILE A 53 2.53 5.59 3.29
CA ILE A 53 1.22 5.17 2.79
C ILE A 53 0.95 5.79 1.42
N ASP A 54 1.15 7.11 1.28
CA ASP A 54 0.97 7.79 0.01
C ASP A 54 1.89 7.20 -1.08
N ASN A 55 3.14 6.89 -0.75
CA ASN A 55 4.09 6.30 -1.69
C ASN A 55 3.66 4.88 -2.14
N ILE A 56 3.24 4.03 -1.21
CA ILE A 56 2.76 2.66 -1.51
C ILE A 56 1.48 2.70 -2.36
N LEU A 57 0.54 3.61 -2.03
CA LEU A 57 -0.68 3.80 -2.81
C LEU A 57 -0.37 4.32 -4.21
N GLU A 58 0.54 5.28 -4.34
CA GLU A 58 0.98 5.80 -5.64
C GLU A 58 1.65 4.73 -6.49
N GLU A 59 2.58 3.95 -5.92
CA GLU A 59 3.28 2.85 -6.60
C GLU A 59 2.28 1.81 -7.15
N LYS A 60 1.30 1.40 -6.34
CA LYS A 60 0.25 0.47 -6.80
C LYS A 60 -0.57 1.04 -7.94
N ARG A 61 -0.92 2.33 -7.86
CA ARG A 61 -1.68 3.01 -8.91
C ARG A 61 -0.87 3.15 -10.20
N LYS A 62 0.40 3.51 -10.11
CA LYS A 62 1.34 3.58 -11.25
C LYS A 62 1.48 2.24 -11.95
N ARG A 63 1.59 1.13 -11.20
CA ARG A 63 1.66 -0.21 -11.80
C ARG A 63 0.40 -0.57 -12.58
N LEU A 64 -0.78 -0.20 -12.07
CA LEU A 64 -2.05 -0.42 -12.78
C LEU A 64 -2.17 0.46 -14.03
N GLU A 65 -1.88 1.76 -13.92
CA GLU A 65 -1.93 2.69 -15.07
C GLU A 65 -0.88 2.37 -16.14
N GLY A 66 0.31 1.91 -15.73
CA GLY A 66 1.37 1.46 -16.66
C GLY A 66 0.96 0.19 -17.43
N PHE A 67 0.25 -0.73 -16.76
CA PHE A 67 -0.24 -1.96 -17.40
C PHE A 67 -1.30 -1.68 -18.47
N GLU A 68 -2.18 -0.70 -18.25
CA GLU A 68 -3.20 -0.32 -19.25
C GLU A 68 -2.59 0.32 -20.50
N LYS A 69 -1.55 1.16 -20.34
CA LYS A 69 -0.84 1.76 -21.48
C LYS A 69 -0.09 0.72 -22.31
N GLU A 70 0.60 -0.24 -21.69
CA GLU A 70 1.32 -1.27 -22.44
C GLU A 70 0.35 -2.21 -23.19
N LYS A 71 -0.81 -2.53 -22.59
CA LYS A 71 -1.80 -3.41 -23.23
C LYS A 71 -2.46 -2.75 -24.44
N LEU A 72 -2.71 -1.44 -24.39
CA LEU A 72 -3.27 -0.69 -25.52
C LEU A 72 -2.27 -0.63 -26.69
N GLU A 73 -1.00 -0.35 -26.39
CA GLU A 73 0.04 -0.25 -27.42
C GLU A 73 0.35 -1.59 -28.11
N LYS A 74 0.29 -2.71 -27.38
CA LYS A 74 0.39 -4.07 -27.97
C LYS A 74 -0.82 -4.39 -28.87
N SER A 75 -2.02 -3.94 -28.53
CA SER A 75 -3.20 -4.18 -29.37
C SER A 75 -3.23 -3.34 -30.65
N GLU A 76 -2.56 -2.18 -30.68
CA GLU A 76 -2.47 -1.36 -31.90
C GLU A 76 -1.36 -1.84 -32.85
N ARG A 77 -0.29 -2.47 -32.34
CA ARG A 77 0.76 -3.03 -33.19
C ARG A 77 0.39 -4.36 -33.86
N ASP A 78 -0.53 -5.13 -33.29
CA ASP A 78 -1.01 -6.40 -33.86
C ASP A 78 -1.99 -6.20 -35.04
N LYS A 79 -2.39 -4.95 -35.33
CA LYS A 79 -3.29 -4.58 -36.44
C LYS A 79 -2.59 -3.90 -37.63
N ARG A 80 -1.25 -3.86 -37.68
CA ARG A 80 -0.49 -3.30 -38.82
C ARG A 80 0.21 -4.37 -39.65
#